data_AF-A0A7V9IMP2-F1
#
_entry.id   AF-A0A7V9IMP2-F1
#
_cell.length_a   1.000
_cell.length_b   1.000
_cell.length_c   1.000
_cell.angle_alpha   90.00
_cell.angle_beta   90.00
_cell.angle_gamma   90.00
#
_symmetry.space_group_name_H-M   'P 1'
#
loop_
_entity.id
_entity.type
_entity.pdbx_description
1 polymer ?
#
loop_
_entity_poly.entity_id
_entity_poly.type
_entity_poly.pdbx_seq_one_letter_code
_entity_poly.pdbx_strand_id
1 'polypeptide(L)'
;YNGRHHAGEHIRVFPLSNWTESDIWHYIEYAEVPLPPIYFAHQRECFRRGDMWMAVGPWTPPRPDEQVELVTVRYRTVGDMTVTGAVESTAVAVADIIVEVTASRVTERGATRADDRTSEASMEDRKREGYF
;
A
#
# COMPACT_ATOMS: atom_id res chain seq x y z
N TYR A 1 -4.18 27.82 -0.76
CA TYR A 1 -5.32 27.13 -1.37
C TYR A 1 -6.06 28.12 -2.26
N ASN A 2 -6.26 27.81 -3.55
CA ASN A 2 -7.14 28.61 -4.40
C ASN A 2 -8.55 28.01 -4.30
N GLY A 3 -9.45 28.65 -3.56
CA GLY A 3 -10.82 28.16 -3.33
C GLY A 3 -11.84 28.64 -4.36
N ARG A 4 -11.41 29.33 -5.43
CA ARG A 4 -12.30 29.76 -6.50
C ARG A 4 -12.76 28.54 -7.28
N HIS A 5 -14.07 28.32 -7.35
CA HIS A 5 -14.71 27.31 -8.17
C HIS A 5 -15.98 27.88 -8.78
N HIS A 6 -16.32 27.40 -9.97
CA HIS A 6 -17.58 27.70 -10.63
C HIS A 6 -18.65 26.67 -10.27
N ALA A 7 -19.92 27.03 -10.49
CA ALA A 7 -21.02 26.09 -10.33
C ALA A 7 -20.85 24.92 -11.31
N GLY A 8 -20.86 23.69 -10.80
CA GLY A 8 -20.64 22.46 -11.57
C GLY A 8 -19.21 21.92 -11.51
N GLU A 9 -18.26 22.65 -10.91
CA GLU A 9 -16.90 22.17 -10.69
C GLU A 9 -16.77 21.43 -9.34
N HIS A 10 -15.83 20.48 -9.30
CA HIS A 10 -15.46 19.76 -8.08
C HIS A 10 -14.04 20.15 -7.64
N ILE A 11 -13.86 20.39 -6.34
CA ILE A 11 -12.55 20.58 -5.72
C ILE A 11 -12.12 19.26 -5.07
N ARG A 12 -10.84 18.90 -5.23
CA ARG A 12 -10.20 17.85 -4.45
C ARG A 12 -9.30 18.47 -3.38
N VAL A 13 -9.34 17.90 -2.18
CA VAL A 13 -8.52 18.34 -1.05
C VAL A 13 -7.77 17.17 -0.47
N PHE A 14 -6.45 17.34 -0.36
CA PHE A 14 -5.53 16.32 0.16
C PHE A 14 -4.91 16.83 1.46
N PRO A 15 -5.62 16.74 2.61
CA PRO A 15 -5.17 17.35 3.87
C PRO A 15 -3.89 16.73 4.42
N LEU A 16 -3.57 15.49 4.01
CA LEU A 16 -2.38 14.75 4.41
C LEU A 16 -1.31 14.75 3.30
N SER A 17 -1.38 15.67 2.32
CA SER A 17 -0.49 15.66 1.15
C SER A 17 0.99 15.84 1.48
N ASN A 18 1.29 16.51 2.59
CA ASN A 18 2.65 16.76 3.09
C ASN A 18 3.10 15.72 4.14
N TRP A 19 2.26 14.75 4.47
CA TRP A 19 2.61 13.69 5.41
C TRP A 19 3.36 12.57 4.70
N THR A 20 4.41 12.07 5.35
CA THR A 20 5.13 10.86 4.95
C THR A 20 4.43 9.61 5.47
N GLU A 21 4.82 8.43 4.98
CA GLU A 21 4.35 7.14 5.54
C GLU A 21 4.67 7.04 7.05
N SER A 22 5.83 7.55 7.47
CA SER A 22 6.23 7.57 8.88
C SER A 22 5.30 8.45 9.74
N ASP A 23 4.89 9.61 9.22
CA ASP A 23 3.96 10.50 9.94
C ASP A 23 2.60 9.83 10.16
N ILE A 24 2.11 9.08 9.16
CA ILE A 24 0.86 8.33 9.24
C ILE A 24 0.95 7.25 10.33
N TRP A 25 2.02 6.46 10.36
CA TRP A 25 2.17 5.39 11.35
C TRP A 25 2.35 5.92 12.77
N HIS A 26 3.13 6.98 12.97
CA HIS A 26 3.24 7.63 14.28
C HIS A 26 1.91 8.22 14.75
N TYR A 27 1.08 8.75 13.84
CA TYR A 27 -0.24 9.22 14.22
C TYR A 27 -1.19 8.08 14.58
N ILE A 28 -1.16 6.97 13.83
CA ILE A 28 -1.92 5.75 14.17
C ILE A 28 -1.56 5.26 15.57
N GLU A 29 -0.27 5.25 15.92
CA GLU A 29 0.21 4.90 17.25
C GLU A 29 -0.30 5.89 18.32
N TYR A 30 -0.08 7.19 18.10
CA TYR A 30 -0.47 8.23 19.05
C TYR A 30 -1.98 8.28 19.31
N ALA A 31 -2.79 8.15 18.26
CA ALA A 31 -4.24 8.25 18.33
C ALA A 31 -4.93 6.88 18.56
N GLU A 32 -4.15 5.80 18.74
CA GLU A 32 -4.63 4.43 18.94
C GLU A 32 -5.67 4.01 17.88
N VAL A 33 -5.40 4.33 16.61
CA VAL A 33 -6.35 4.10 15.53
C VAL A 33 -6.50 2.59 15.30
N PRO A 34 -7.72 2.03 15.38
CA PRO A 34 -7.94 0.61 15.13
C PRO A 34 -7.68 0.29 13.65
N LEU A 35 -6.88 -0.75 13.40
CA LEU A 35 -6.53 -1.18 12.06
C LEU A 35 -7.05 -2.59 11.74
N PRO A 36 -7.43 -2.84 10.47
CA PRO A 36 -7.68 -4.19 9.99
C PRO A 36 -6.45 -5.10 10.20
N PRO A 37 -6.64 -6.38 10.57
CA PRO A 37 -5.53 -7.30 10.84
C PRO A 37 -4.56 -7.50 9.67
N ILE A 38 -5.02 -7.30 8.44
CA ILE A 38 -4.24 -7.50 7.21
C ILE A 38 -3.03 -6.56 7.08
N TYR A 39 -3.02 -5.45 7.82
CA TYR A 39 -1.87 -4.54 7.90
C TYR A 39 -0.73 -5.08 8.76
N PHE A 40 -0.99 -6.09 9.59
CA PHE A 40 0.00 -6.78 10.40
C PHE A 40 0.42 -8.11 9.75
N ALA A 41 1.63 -8.54 10.07
CA ALA A 41 2.21 -9.78 9.59
C ALA A 41 1.37 -10.99 10.02
N HIS A 42 1.04 -11.84 9.06
CA HIS A 42 0.33 -13.09 9.26
C HIS A 42 0.80 -14.12 8.22
N GLN A 43 0.64 -15.40 8.55
CA GLN A 43 0.90 -16.46 7.58
C GLN A 43 -0.24 -16.55 6.57
N ARG A 44 0.10 -16.64 5.30
CA ARG A 44 -0.87 -16.78 4.20
C ARG A 44 -0.30 -17.63 3.08
N GLU A 45 -1.15 -18.45 2.48
CA GLU A 45 -0.83 -19.11 1.22
C GLU A 45 -0.79 -18.07 0.11
N CYS A 46 0.40 -17.91 -0.47
CA CYS A 46 0.65 -16.99 -1.57
C CYS A 46 1.43 -17.69 -2.68
N PHE A 47 1.41 -17.09 -3.86
CA PHE A 47 2.26 -17.50 -4.99
C PHE A 47 2.89 -16.27 -5.63
N ARG A 48 4.04 -16.44 -6.28
CA ARG A 48 4.72 -15.35 -7.00
C ARG A 48 4.09 -15.15 -8.38
N ARG A 49 3.67 -13.93 -8.69
CA ARG A 49 3.27 -13.50 -10.04
C ARG A 49 4.04 -12.23 -10.40
N GLY A 50 5.09 -12.39 -11.20
CA GLY A 50 6.16 -11.39 -11.29
C GLY A 50 6.81 -11.21 -9.90
N ASP A 51 7.11 -9.98 -9.51
CA ASP A 51 7.77 -9.70 -8.22
C ASP A 51 6.82 -9.63 -7.02
N MET A 52 5.53 -9.95 -7.18
CA MET A 52 4.51 -9.79 -6.14
C MET A 52 4.09 -11.12 -5.55
N TRP A 53 3.87 -11.12 -4.22
CA TRP A 53 3.14 -12.18 -3.54
C TRP A 53 1.65 -11.96 -3.72
N MET A 54 1.01 -12.86 -4.47
CA MET A 54 -0.44 -12.86 -4.63
C MET A 54 -1.05 -13.84 -3.63
N ALA A 55 -2.08 -13.42 -2.91
CA ALA A 55 -2.81 -14.33 -2.05
C ALA A 55 -3.62 -15.33 -2.88
N VAL A 56 -3.59 -16.59 -2.48
CA VAL A 56 -4.49 -17.61 -3.04
C VAL A 56 -5.93 -17.23 -2.69
N GLY A 57 -6.79 -17.23 -3.69
CA GLY A 57 -8.20 -16.92 -3.51
C GLY A 57 -9.03 -17.28 -4.74
N PRO A 58 -10.36 -17.24 -4.63
CA PRO A 58 -11.26 -17.59 -5.73
C PRO A 58 -11.09 -16.68 -6.95
N TRP A 59 -10.67 -15.43 -6.75
CA TRP A 59 -10.44 -14.44 -7.82
C TRP A 59 -8.98 -14.34 -8.25
N THR A 60 -8.08 -14.94 -7.48
CA THR A 60 -6.64 -15.02 -7.75
C THR A 60 -6.16 -16.46 -7.59
N PRO A 61 -6.68 -17.41 -8.39
CA PRO A 61 -6.14 -18.75 -8.37
C PRO A 61 -4.70 -18.75 -8.93
N PRO A 62 -3.81 -19.57 -8.37
CA PRO A 62 -2.51 -19.83 -8.98
C PRO A 62 -2.70 -20.56 -10.32
N ARG A 63 -1.82 -20.26 -11.28
CA ARG A 63 -1.71 -21.00 -12.53
C ARG A 63 -1.00 -22.34 -12.28
N PRO A 64 -1.10 -23.33 -13.20
CA PRO A 64 -0.47 -24.64 -13.01
C PRO A 64 1.05 -24.62 -12.77
N ASP A 65 1.72 -23.57 -13.25
CA ASP A 65 3.16 -23.33 -13.12
C ASP A 65 3.54 -22.45 -11.92
N GLU A 66 2.57 -21.84 -11.24
CA GLU A 66 2.80 -20.98 -10.07
C GLU A 66 2.78 -21.83 -8.79
N GLN A 67 3.88 -21.77 -8.01
CA GLN A 67 4.00 -22.51 -6.76
C GLN A 67 3.37 -21.73 -5.61
N VAL A 68 2.56 -22.43 -4.80
CA VAL A 68 1.97 -21.89 -3.59
C VAL A 68 2.89 -22.16 -2.40
N GLU A 69 3.16 -21.12 -1.64
CA GLU A 69 4.01 -21.13 -0.45
C GLU A 69 3.25 -20.51 0.72
N LEU A 70 3.45 -21.04 1.93
CA LEU A 70 2.98 -20.40 3.16
C LEU A 70 4.02 -19.36 3.59
N VAL A 71 3.71 -18.09 3.39
CA VAL A 71 4.62 -16.96 3.64
C VAL A 71 4.08 -16.06 4.75
N THR A 72 4.99 -15.42 5.50
CA THR A 72 4.61 -14.43 6.50
C THR A 72 4.60 -13.06 5.85
N VAL A 73 3.41 -12.48 5.69
CA VAL A 73 3.19 -11.28 4.90
C VAL A 73 2.26 -10.29 5.59
N ARG A 74 2.34 -9.04 5.18
CA ARG A 74 1.36 -7.98 5.48
C ARG A 74 1.02 -7.20 4.22
N TYR A 75 0.02 -6.34 4.31
CA TYR A 75 -0.37 -5.46 3.22
C TYR A 75 -0.07 -4.02 3.57
N ARG A 76 0.78 -3.37 2.77
CA ARG A 76 1.08 -1.92 2.89
C ARG A 76 0.00 -1.08 2.24
N THR A 77 -0.34 -1.40 1.00
CA THR A 77 -1.49 -0.83 0.28
C THR A 77 -2.56 -1.88 0.07
N VAL A 78 -3.83 -1.49 0.07
CA VAL A 78 -4.94 -2.39 -0.28
C VAL A 78 -5.76 -1.78 -1.43
N GLY A 79 -6.09 -2.62 -2.42
CA GLY A 79 -7.02 -2.34 -3.50
C GLY A 79 -7.91 -3.57 -3.73
N ASP A 80 -8.16 -3.93 -4.98
CA ASP A 80 -8.85 -5.19 -5.30
C ASP A 80 -7.93 -6.41 -5.08
N MET A 81 -8.54 -7.55 -4.73
CA MET A 81 -7.82 -8.81 -4.50
C MET A 81 -7.00 -9.25 -5.72
N THR A 82 -7.45 -8.93 -6.93
CA THR A 82 -6.81 -9.32 -8.19
C THR A 82 -5.47 -8.62 -8.46
N VAL A 83 -5.22 -7.48 -7.81
CA VAL A 83 -4.07 -6.59 -8.12
C VAL A 83 -3.27 -6.16 -6.90
N THR A 84 -3.69 -6.54 -5.70
CA THR A 84 -2.99 -6.19 -4.45
C THR A 84 -1.96 -7.26 -4.08
N GLY A 85 -0.68 -6.93 -4.20
CA GLY A 85 0.41 -7.77 -3.74
C GLY A 85 0.67 -7.61 -2.23
N ALA A 86 0.97 -8.72 -1.56
CA ALA A 86 1.44 -8.74 -0.18
C ALA A 86 2.96 -8.48 -0.12
N VAL A 87 3.43 -8.00 1.03
CA VAL A 87 4.87 -7.79 1.31
C VAL A 87 5.29 -8.75 2.41
N GLU A 88 6.43 -9.41 2.24
CA GLU A 88 7.05 -10.18 3.32
C GLU A 88 7.36 -9.24 4.49
N SER A 89 6.90 -9.63 5.68
CA SER A 89 7.08 -8.82 6.88
C SER A 89 6.91 -9.68 8.11
N THR A 90 7.54 -9.26 9.20
CA THR A 90 7.37 -9.85 10.54
C THR A 90 6.70 -8.88 11.52
N ALA A 91 6.23 -7.72 11.03
CA ALA A 91 5.67 -6.68 11.87
C ALA A 91 4.25 -7.01 12.35
N VAL A 92 4.10 -7.39 13.62
CA VAL A 92 2.84 -7.85 14.21
C VAL A 92 2.13 -6.77 15.02
N ALA A 93 2.78 -5.64 15.27
CA ALA A 93 2.24 -4.47 15.94
C ALA A 93 2.61 -3.16 15.20
N VAL A 94 1.95 -2.06 15.57
CA VAL A 94 2.19 -0.72 14.98
C VAL A 94 3.66 -0.30 15.17
N ALA A 95 4.22 -0.52 16.36
CA ALA A 95 5.62 -0.21 16.65
C ALA A 95 6.59 -0.97 15.72
N ASP A 96 6.30 -2.24 15.41
CA ASP A 96 7.12 -3.01 14.48
C ASP A 96 7.05 -2.43 13.05
N ILE A 97 5.86 -1.99 12.64
CA ILE A 97 5.67 -1.37 11.32
C ILE A 97 6.44 -0.05 11.23
N ILE A 98 6.43 0.76 12.29
CA ILE A 98 7.21 2.01 12.35
C ILE A 98 8.69 1.70 12.13
N VAL A 99 9.26 0.74 12.87
CA VAL A 99 10.67 0.33 12.72
C VAL A 99 10.96 -0.14 11.30
N GLU A 100 10.08 -0.97 10.72
CA GLU A 100 10.22 -1.47 9.36
C GLU A 100 10.15 -0.34 8.30
N VAL A 101 9.24 0.63 8.47
CA VAL A 101 9.08 1.77 7.55
C VAL A 101 10.26 2.72 7.65
N THR A 102 10.75 3.04 8.85
CA THR A 102 11.91 3.91 9.03
C THR A 102 13.19 3.30 8.42
N ALA A 103 13.32 1.97 8.42
CA ALA A 103 14.44 1.28 7.81
C ALA A 103 14.31 1.13 6.27
N SER A 104 13.10 1.25 5.73
CA SER A 104 12.81 1.06 4.31
C SER A 104 13.26 2.26 3.46
N ARG A 105 13.83 1.98 2.29
CA ARG A 105 14.13 2.99 1.25
C ARG A 105 13.06 3.04 0.15
N VAL A 106 12.05 2.18 0.22
CA VAL A 106 10.97 2.06 -0.78
C VAL A 106 9.69 2.65 -0.20
N THR A 107 9.00 3.46 -1.00
CA THR A 107 7.72 4.08 -0.63
C THR A 107 6.59 3.06 -0.57
N GLU A 108 5.58 3.30 0.28
CA GLU A 108 4.41 2.43 0.49
C GLU A 108 3.83 1.82 -0.81
N ARG A 109 3.66 2.64 -1.87
CA ARG A 109 2.97 2.23 -3.11
C ARG A 109 3.88 1.57 -4.14
N GLY A 110 5.17 1.88 -4.14
CA GLY A 110 6.12 1.29 -5.10
C GLY A 110 6.32 -0.21 -4.90
N ALA A 111 6.04 -0.73 -3.70
CA ALA A 111 6.30 -2.11 -3.34
C ALA A 111 5.17 -3.11 -3.71
N THR A 112 3.91 -2.67 -3.84
CA THR A 112 2.74 -3.58 -3.71
C THR A 112 1.70 -3.54 -4.80
N ARG A 113 1.73 -2.58 -5.72
CA ARG A 113 0.69 -2.42 -6.76
C ARG A 113 1.17 -2.78 -8.15
N ALA A 114 0.55 -3.81 -8.74
CA ALA A 114 0.94 -4.36 -10.04
C ALA A 114 0.81 -3.36 -11.19
N ASP A 115 -0.16 -2.45 -11.09
CA ASP A 115 -0.50 -1.42 -12.07
C ASP A 115 0.33 -0.12 -11.93
N ASP A 116 0.76 0.22 -10.71
CA ASP A 116 1.57 1.42 -10.42
C ASP A 116 3.03 1.31 -10.90
N ARG A 117 3.48 0.13 -11.34
CA ARG A 117 4.87 -0.13 -11.80
C ARG A 117 5.24 0.54 -13.13
N THR A 118 4.35 1.32 -13.74
CA THR A 118 4.65 2.11 -14.94
C THR A 118 5.33 3.46 -14.66
N SER A 119 5.39 3.94 -13.41
CA SER A 119 6.44 4.88 -12.97
C SER A 119 6.36 5.22 -11.48
N GLU A 120 7.47 5.04 -10.76
CA GLU A 120 7.66 5.62 -9.41
C GLU A 120 7.51 7.15 -9.42
N ALA A 121 7.80 7.78 -10.55
CA ALA A 121 7.61 9.21 -10.78
C ALA A 121 6.16 9.60 -11.12
N SER A 122 5.25 8.66 -11.45
CA SER A 122 3.93 8.98 -12.02
C SER A 122 3.07 9.84 -11.10
N MET A 123 3.13 9.63 -9.78
CA MET A 123 2.29 10.39 -8.85
C MET A 123 2.88 11.73 -8.46
N GLU A 124 4.20 11.85 -8.28
CA GLU A 124 4.84 13.15 -8.06
C GLU A 124 4.78 14.02 -9.33
N ASP A 125 4.96 13.42 -10.51
CA ASP A 125 4.83 14.13 -11.78
C ASP A 125 3.36 14.48 -12.06
N ARG A 126 2.38 13.60 -11.78
CA ARG A 126 0.95 13.99 -11.85
C ARG A 126 0.59 15.10 -10.85
N LYS A 127 1.22 15.14 -9.66
CA LYS A 127 1.08 16.27 -8.72
C LYS A 127 1.67 17.56 -9.32
N ARG A 128 2.83 17.47 -9.98
CA ARG A 128 3.48 18.61 -10.64
C ARG A 128 2.72 19.09 -11.89
N GLU A 129 2.04 18.19 -12.59
CA GLU A 129 1.21 18.45 -13.77
C GLU A 129 -0.21 18.95 -13.42
N GLY A 130 -0.55 19.08 -12.14
CA GLY A 130 -1.84 19.63 -11.70
C GLY A 130 -3.02 18.65 -11.79
N TYR A 131 -2.75 17.35 -11.89
CA TYR A 131 -3.77 16.32 -11.68
C TYR A 131 -4.24 16.24 -10.21
N PHE A 132 -3.51 16.90 -9.30
CA PHE A 132 -3.76 17.02 -7.88
C PHE A 132 -3.56 18.46 -7.38
#